data_AF-A0A0K8RHT0-F1
#
_entry.id   AF-A0A0K8RHT0-F1
#
_cell.length_a   1.000
_cell.length_b   1.000
_cell.length_c   1.000
_cell.angle_alpha   90.00
_cell.angle_beta   90.00
_cell.angle_gamma   90.00
#
_symmetry.space_group_name_H-M   'P 1'
#
loop_
_entity.id
_entity.type
_entity.pdbx_description
1 polymer ?
#
loop_
_entity_poly.entity_id
_entity_poly.type
_entity_poly.pdbx_seq_one_letter_code
_entity_poly.pdbx_strand_id
1 'polypeptide(L)'
;MRAFVCFLHFGVAWIAIASWYASSSAEDVSGMNIYEFESWVSCLDPDKVTCKDQSGTHASYNRSTGMCEEKNGTDCEGGENNFESMKRCNESCNNAPKPPCSLEEDYGVGRAYHERWYFNTSTANCTRFIWGGISKNENNFDTLEKCLATCNGFSLLKKVNVTINGSSP
;
A
#
# COMPACT_ATOMS: atom_id res chain seq x y z
N MET A 1 2.05 2.21 -17.33
CA MET A 1 3.48 1.83 -17.37
C MET A 1 3.95 1.82 -15.93
N ARG A 2 4.02 0.68 -15.23
CA ARG A 2 5.09 -0.32 -15.34
C ARG A 2 4.51 -1.71 -15.06
N ALA A 3 4.63 -2.61 -16.02
CA ALA A 3 4.39 -4.04 -15.84
C ALA A 3 5.74 -4.73 -15.66
N PHE A 4 5.91 -5.51 -14.58
CA PHE A 4 7.05 -6.40 -14.45
C PHE A 4 6.78 -7.63 -15.31
N VAL A 5 7.32 -7.62 -16.52
CA VAL A 5 7.33 -8.76 -17.44
C VAL A 5 8.61 -9.54 -17.17
N CYS A 6 8.49 -10.77 -16.66
CA CYS A 6 9.61 -11.72 -16.64
C CYS A 6 9.74 -12.35 -18.03
N PHE A 7 10.77 -11.97 -18.79
CA PHE A 7 11.21 -12.72 -19.97
C PHE A 7 12.42 -13.58 -19.60
N LEU A 8 12.21 -14.89 -19.54
CA LEU A 8 13.31 -15.85 -19.65
C LEU A 8 13.49 -16.22 -21.13
N HIS A 9 14.71 -15.94 -21.59
CA HIS A 9 15.51 -16.59 -22.64
C HIS A 9 15.29 -16.36 -24.16
N PHE A 10 16.44 -15.98 -24.75
CA PHE A 10 16.98 -16.23 -26.09
C PHE A 10 16.21 -15.76 -27.34
N GLY A 11 16.84 -14.81 -28.04
CA GLY A 11 17.26 -14.99 -29.44
C GLY A 11 16.16 -15.32 -30.45
N VAL A 12 15.72 -14.28 -31.15
CA VAL A 12 14.96 -14.32 -32.41
C VAL A 12 15.42 -15.42 -33.37
N ALA A 13 14.50 -16.29 -33.79
CA ALA A 13 14.51 -16.92 -35.11
C ALA A 13 13.09 -17.36 -35.50
N TRP A 14 12.61 -16.81 -36.61
CA TRP A 14 11.39 -17.25 -37.30
C TRP A 14 11.57 -18.65 -37.87
N ILE A 15 10.64 -19.58 -37.59
CA ILE A 15 10.29 -20.65 -38.54
C ILE A 15 8.77 -20.88 -38.46
N ALA A 16 8.09 -20.60 -39.56
CA ALA A 16 6.75 -21.12 -39.81
C ALA A 16 6.87 -22.59 -40.21
N ILE A 17 6.17 -23.48 -39.50
CA ILE A 17 5.85 -24.81 -39.99
C ILE A 17 4.36 -25.02 -39.76
N ALA A 18 3.61 -25.06 -40.86
CA ALA A 18 2.25 -25.56 -40.86
C ALA A 18 2.29 -27.09 -40.74
N SER A 19 1.67 -27.66 -39.70
CA SER A 19 1.02 -28.98 -39.70
C SER A 19 0.29 -29.22 -38.39
N TRP A 20 -1.04 -29.14 -38.49
CA TRP A 20 -2.07 -29.91 -37.80
C TRP A 20 -1.97 -30.18 -36.30
N TYR A 21 -2.99 -29.67 -35.59
CA TYR A 21 -3.51 -30.15 -34.30
C TYR A 21 -2.52 -30.18 -33.12
N ALA A 22 -2.42 -29.03 -32.46
CA ALA A 22 -2.68 -28.98 -31.03
C ALA A 22 -3.41 -27.67 -30.76
N SER A 23 -4.70 -27.77 -30.51
CA SER A 23 -5.46 -26.78 -29.76
C SER A 23 -4.59 -26.24 -28.64
N SER A 24 -4.21 -24.96 -28.69
CA SER A 24 -3.83 -24.26 -27.47
C SER A 24 -5.11 -24.17 -26.66
N SER A 25 -5.39 -25.21 -25.85
CA SER A 25 -6.30 -25.05 -24.74
C SER A 25 -5.77 -23.86 -23.97
N ALA A 26 -6.52 -22.76 -23.98
CA ALA A 26 -6.41 -21.81 -22.90
C ALA A 26 -6.55 -22.66 -21.63
N GLU A 27 -5.44 -22.89 -20.94
CA GLU A 27 -5.50 -23.56 -19.66
C GLU A 27 -6.48 -22.76 -18.82
N ASP A 28 -7.46 -23.47 -18.30
CA ASP A 28 -8.55 -22.94 -17.54
C ASP A 28 -8.01 -22.06 -16.41
N VAL A 29 -8.16 -20.74 -16.54
CA VAL A 29 -7.78 -19.78 -15.49
C VAL A 29 -8.74 -19.89 -14.29
N SER A 30 -9.73 -20.81 -14.34
CA SER A 30 -10.56 -21.14 -13.19
C SER A 30 -9.70 -21.76 -12.07
N GLY A 31 -9.34 -20.92 -11.10
CA GLY A 31 -8.58 -21.34 -9.93
C GLY A 31 -7.45 -20.41 -9.52
N MET A 32 -7.05 -19.45 -10.36
CA MET A 32 -6.03 -18.47 -9.98
C MET A 32 -6.64 -17.36 -9.09
N ASN A 33 -6.06 -17.15 -7.90
CA ASN A 33 -6.41 -16.00 -7.07
C ASN A 33 -5.65 -14.77 -7.58
N ILE A 34 -6.38 -13.72 -7.95
CA ILE A 34 -5.81 -12.42 -8.33
C ILE A 34 -5.87 -11.52 -7.09
N TYR A 35 -4.77 -10.83 -6.82
CA TYR A 35 -4.65 -9.90 -5.71
C TYR A 35 -4.32 -8.50 -6.22
N GLU A 36 -4.90 -7.49 -5.58
CA GLU A 36 -4.53 -6.09 -5.78
C GLU A 36 -4.22 -5.44 -4.44
N PHE A 37 -3.42 -4.37 -4.46
CA PHE A 37 -3.18 -3.59 -3.25
C PHE A 37 -4.47 -2.92 -2.76
N GLU A 38 -4.65 -2.89 -1.45
CA GLU A 38 -5.73 -2.13 -0.85
C GLU A 38 -5.57 -0.64 -1.12
N SER A 39 -6.70 0.05 -1.33
CA SER A 39 -6.69 1.48 -1.68
C SER A 39 -6.12 2.37 -0.58
N TRP A 40 -6.19 1.91 0.67
CA TRP A 40 -5.68 2.66 1.81
C TRP A 40 -4.16 2.64 1.93
N VAL A 41 -3.46 1.75 1.20
CA VAL A 41 -2.00 1.61 1.28
C VAL A 41 -1.30 2.93 0.98
N SER A 42 -1.70 3.60 -0.11
CA SER A 42 -1.15 4.90 -0.51
C SER A 42 -1.38 6.00 0.54
N CYS A 43 -2.41 5.89 1.39
CA CYS A 43 -2.69 6.87 2.44
C CYS A 43 -1.63 6.87 3.55
N LEU A 44 -0.89 5.78 3.73
CA LEU A 44 0.11 5.65 4.79
C LEU A 44 1.53 5.92 4.31
N ASP A 45 1.70 6.21 3.02
CA ASP A 45 2.95 6.72 2.48
C ASP A 45 3.29 8.06 3.15
N PRO A 46 4.59 8.32 3.42
CA PRO A 46 5.03 9.62 3.90
C PRO A 46 4.55 10.75 2.97
N ASP A 47 4.00 11.80 3.57
CA ASP A 47 3.54 13.03 2.90
C ASP A 47 4.75 13.90 2.48
N LYS A 48 5.63 13.32 1.65
CA LYS A 48 6.84 13.94 1.10
C LYS A 48 6.70 14.00 -0.41
N VAL A 49 5.86 14.93 -0.87
CA VAL A 49 5.65 15.19 -2.30
C VAL A 49 6.19 16.56 -2.68
N THR A 50 6.56 16.71 -3.95
CA THR A 50 6.97 17.98 -4.55
C THR A 50 6.00 18.32 -5.65
N CYS A 51 5.24 19.41 -5.49
CA CYS A 51 4.27 19.89 -6.48
C CYS A 51 4.92 20.93 -7.38
N LYS A 52 4.92 20.67 -8.70
CA LYS A 52 5.52 21.57 -9.68
C LYS A 52 4.74 22.87 -9.83
N ASP A 53 3.42 22.77 -9.74
CA ASP A 53 2.55 23.92 -9.71
C ASP A 53 2.08 24.14 -8.27
N GLN A 54 2.22 25.39 -7.81
CA GLN A 54 1.75 25.82 -6.49
C GLN A 54 0.34 26.43 -6.59
N SER A 55 -0.21 26.54 -7.80
CA SER A 55 -1.58 26.91 -8.05
C SER A 55 -2.51 25.70 -7.84
N GLY A 56 -3.62 25.93 -7.14
CA GLY A 56 -4.57 24.87 -6.77
C GLY A 56 -4.18 24.10 -5.51
N THR A 57 -4.91 23.00 -5.28
CA THR A 57 -4.78 22.17 -4.09
C THR A 57 -4.93 20.69 -4.43
N HIS A 58 -4.41 19.84 -3.55
CA HIS A 58 -4.62 18.40 -3.53
C HIS A 58 -5.01 17.98 -2.10
N ALA A 59 -5.46 16.75 -1.92
CA ALA A 59 -5.73 16.17 -0.61
C ALA A 59 -4.63 15.17 -0.22
N SER A 60 -4.32 15.08 1.06
CA SER A 60 -3.38 14.10 1.63
C SER A 60 -3.94 13.56 2.94
N TYR A 61 -3.66 12.30 3.24
CA TYR A 61 -4.08 11.66 4.49
C TYR A 61 -3.09 11.96 5.61
N ASN A 62 -3.56 12.70 6.61
CA ASN A 62 -2.77 12.98 7.80
C ASN A 62 -2.84 11.77 8.76
N ARG A 63 -1.72 11.04 8.82
CA ARG A 63 -1.57 9.86 9.67
C ARG A 63 -1.70 10.14 11.17
N SER A 64 -1.49 11.38 11.61
CA SER A 64 -1.59 11.78 13.02
C SER A 64 -3.02 12.10 13.44
N THR A 65 -3.86 12.59 12.53
CA THR A 65 -5.28 12.86 12.80
C THR A 65 -6.18 11.71 12.33
N GLY A 66 -5.69 10.86 11.43
CA GLY A 66 -6.47 9.82 10.78
C GLY A 66 -7.48 10.38 9.78
N MET A 67 -7.23 11.56 9.21
CA MET A 67 -8.16 12.27 8.34
C MET A 67 -7.48 12.81 7.08
N CYS A 68 -8.24 12.92 6.00
CA CYS A 68 -7.81 13.64 4.80
C CYS A 68 -7.81 15.15 5.06
N GLU A 69 -6.80 15.84 4.55
CA GLU A 69 -6.60 17.28 4.67
C GLU A 69 -6.19 17.86 3.31
N GLU A 70 -6.57 19.12 3.07
CA GLU A 70 -6.19 19.83 1.86
C GLU A 70 -4.78 20.42 2.00
N LYS A 71 -3.98 20.32 0.93
CA LYS A 71 -2.61 20.81 0.81
C LYS A 71 -2.49 21.64 -0.47
N ASN A 72 -1.57 22.61 -0.48
CA ASN A 72 -1.35 23.46 -1.64
C ASN A 72 -0.54 22.74 -2.72
N GLY A 73 -0.85 23.07 -3.97
CA GLY A 73 -0.11 22.62 -5.15
C GLY A 73 -0.77 21.46 -5.89
N THR A 74 -0.42 21.35 -7.16
CA THR A 74 -0.88 20.35 -8.13
C THR A 74 0.30 19.82 -8.94
N ASP A 75 0.09 18.77 -9.74
CA ASP A 75 1.17 18.06 -10.46
C ASP A 75 2.30 17.64 -9.51
N CYS A 76 1.90 16.91 -8.47
CA CYS A 76 2.78 16.48 -7.39
C CYS A 76 3.47 15.15 -7.73
N GLU A 77 4.79 15.13 -7.58
CA GLU A 77 5.63 13.94 -7.70
C GLU A 77 6.10 13.49 -6.31
N GLY A 78 6.31 12.19 -6.11
CA GLY A 78 6.77 11.63 -4.83
C GLY A 78 5.92 10.46 -4.36
N GLY A 79 5.65 10.40 -3.05
CA GLY A 79 4.81 9.37 -2.43
C GLY A 79 3.35 9.42 -2.91
N GLU A 80 2.62 8.31 -2.78
CA GLU A 80 1.25 8.21 -3.32
C GLU A 80 0.17 8.78 -2.38
N ASN A 81 0.57 9.32 -1.23
CA ASN A 81 -0.32 10.05 -0.32
C ASN A 81 -0.62 11.47 -0.83
N ASN A 82 -1.01 11.59 -2.10
CA ASN A 82 -1.45 12.83 -2.70
C ASN A 82 -2.59 12.51 -3.67
N PHE A 83 -3.76 13.08 -3.41
CA PHE A 83 -5.01 12.77 -4.10
C PHE A 83 -5.53 14.03 -4.78
N GLU A 84 -6.03 13.89 -6.00
CA GLU A 84 -6.59 15.00 -6.79
C GLU A 84 -7.76 15.74 -6.12
N SER A 85 -8.43 15.12 -5.14
CA SER A 85 -9.55 15.74 -4.42
C SER A 85 -9.76 15.12 -3.05
N MET A 86 -10.39 15.89 -2.15
CA MET A 86 -10.84 15.40 -0.84
C MET A 86 -11.75 14.18 -0.96
N LYS A 87 -12.61 14.12 -1.97
CA LYS A 87 -13.48 12.97 -2.23
C LYS A 87 -12.65 11.72 -2.50
N ARG A 88 -11.66 11.81 -3.39
CA ARG A 88 -10.80 10.68 -3.76
C ARG A 88 -9.95 10.19 -2.58
N CYS A 89 -9.44 11.13 -1.78
CA CYS A 89 -8.74 10.79 -0.53
C CYS A 89 -9.67 10.03 0.42
N ASN A 90 -10.87 10.53 0.70
CA ASN A 90 -11.80 9.89 1.62
C ASN A 90 -12.22 8.49 1.14
N GLU A 91 -12.52 8.33 -0.14
CA GLU A 91 -12.83 7.02 -0.73
C GLU A 91 -11.70 6.00 -0.54
N SER A 92 -10.45 6.46 -0.62
CA SER A 92 -9.26 5.61 -0.46
C SER A 92 -8.91 5.34 1.00
N CYS A 93 -9.06 6.35 1.87
CA CYS A 93 -8.44 6.40 3.21
C CYS A 93 -9.41 6.30 4.38
N ASN A 94 -10.73 6.30 4.17
CA ASN A 94 -11.70 6.17 5.27
C ASN A 94 -11.49 4.88 6.08
N ASN A 95 -11.13 3.79 5.40
CA ASN A 95 -10.84 2.49 6.01
C ASN A 95 -9.34 2.27 6.30
N ALA A 96 -8.51 3.30 6.11
CA ALA A 96 -7.11 3.21 6.50
C ALA A 96 -6.98 3.05 8.03
N PRO A 97 -5.90 2.43 8.51
CA PRO A 97 -5.48 2.54 9.90
C PRO A 97 -5.60 3.97 10.42
N LYS A 98 -6.12 4.10 11.63
CA LYS A 98 -6.22 5.35 12.40
C LYS A 98 -5.19 5.32 13.53
N PRO A 99 -4.84 6.47 14.15
CA PRO A 99 -3.98 6.48 15.31
C PRO A 99 -4.51 5.54 16.41
N PRO A 100 -3.64 4.77 17.09
CA PRO A 100 -2.18 4.78 16.98
C PRO A 100 -1.61 4.06 15.76
N CYS A 101 -2.37 3.17 15.12
CA CYS A 101 -1.90 2.22 14.11
C CYS A 101 -1.49 2.87 12.78
N SER A 102 -1.77 4.15 12.55
CA SER A 102 -1.27 4.90 11.38
C SER A 102 0.04 5.65 11.64
N LEU A 103 0.45 5.80 12.90
CA LEU A 103 1.66 6.53 13.25
C LEU A 103 2.89 5.69 12.90
N GLU A 104 4.00 6.33 12.55
CA GLU A 104 5.30 5.64 12.45
C GLU A 104 5.82 5.27 13.84
N GLU A 105 6.80 4.37 13.91
CA GLU A 105 7.50 4.13 15.17
C GLU A 105 8.25 5.38 15.65
N ASP A 106 8.17 5.67 16.95
CA ASP A 106 8.96 6.71 17.59
C ASP A 106 10.04 6.08 18.47
N TYR A 107 11.28 6.07 17.97
CA TYR A 107 12.46 5.58 18.71
C TYR A 107 12.76 6.45 19.95
N GLY A 108 12.21 7.65 20.05
CA GLY A 108 12.47 8.61 21.12
C GLY A 108 13.89 9.20 21.05
N VAL A 109 14.23 10.02 22.04
CA VAL A 109 15.53 10.72 22.14
C VAL A 109 16.46 10.16 23.22
N GLY A 110 15.95 9.21 24.01
CA GLY A 110 16.73 8.57 25.07
C GLY A 110 17.71 7.51 24.55
N ARG A 111 18.44 6.88 25.47
CA ARG A 111 19.44 5.83 25.16
C ARG A 111 19.18 4.52 25.90
N ALA A 112 18.02 4.38 26.54
CA ALA A 112 17.63 3.13 27.16
C ALA A 112 17.33 2.07 26.09
N TYR A 113 17.38 0.81 26.48
CA TYR A 113 17.06 -0.31 25.61
C TYR A 113 15.73 -0.92 26.08
N HIS A 114 14.61 -0.38 25.58
CA HIS A 114 13.30 -0.96 25.83
C HIS A 114 12.79 -1.63 24.56
N GLU A 115 12.72 -2.96 24.58
CA GLU A 115 12.03 -3.70 23.54
C GLU A 115 10.52 -3.39 23.61
N ARG A 116 9.97 -2.95 22.48
CA ARG A 116 8.57 -2.57 22.30
C ARG A 116 8.04 -3.10 20.99
N TRP A 117 6.74 -3.00 20.80
CA TRP A 117 6.04 -3.36 19.58
C TRP A 117 5.35 -2.12 19.01
N TYR A 118 5.32 -2.02 17.70
CA TYR A 118 4.57 -1.01 16.97
C TYR A 118 3.88 -1.68 15.77
N PHE A 119 2.81 -1.09 15.29
CA PHE A 119 2.19 -1.51 14.05
C PHE A 119 2.97 -0.94 12.86
N ASN A 120 3.58 -1.83 12.08
CA ASN A 120 4.30 -1.48 10.86
C ASN A 120 3.32 -1.51 9.68
N THR A 121 2.97 -0.31 9.20
CA THR A 121 1.99 -0.10 8.13
C THR A 121 2.42 -0.70 6.80
N SER A 122 3.72 -0.74 6.50
CA SER A 122 4.29 -1.34 5.28
C SER A 122 4.19 -2.87 5.23
N THR A 123 3.92 -3.51 6.36
CA THR A 123 3.70 -4.98 6.46
C THR A 123 2.30 -5.33 6.94
N ALA A 124 1.49 -4.33 7.29
CA ALA A 124 0.22 -4.47 8.00
C ALA A 124 0.30 -5.39 9.23
N ASN A 125 1.42 -5.33 9.98
CA ASN A 125 1.65 -6.23 11.10
C ASN A 125 2.44 -5.58 12.25
N CYS A 126 2.30 -6.16 13.44
CA CYS A 126 3.04 -5.72 14.62
C CYS A 126 4.49 -6.19 14.57
N THR A 127 5.40 -5.22 14.58
CA THR A 127 6.85 -5.42 14.50
C THR A 127 7.50 -4.93 15.79
N ARG A 128 8.60 -5.58 16.17
CA ARG A 128 9.40 -5.19 17.34
C ARG A 128 10.34 -4.06 16.99
N PHE A 129 10.53 -3.12 17.91
CA PHE A 129 11.53 -2.05 17.81
C PHE A 129 12.12 -1.71 19.19
N ILE A 130 13.19 -0.91 19.21
CA ILE A 130 13.84 -0.46 20.45
C ILE A 130 13.48 1.00 20.71
N TRP A 131 12.81 1.25 21.82
CA TRP A 131 12.48 2.58 22.29
C TRP A 131 13.51 3.09 23.31
N GLY A 132 14.00 4.31 23.09
CA GLY A 132 15.05 4.95 23.89
C GLY A 132 14.65 5.35 25.31
N GLY A 133 13.38 5.22 25.69
CA GLY A 133 12.89 5.49 27.05
C GLY A 133 12.39 6.92 27.31
N ILE A 134 12.61 7.85 26.38
CA ILE A 134 12.20 9.26 26.52
C ILE A 134 11.49 9.69 25.25
N SER A 135 10.29 10.27 25.45
CA SER A 135 9.34 10.65 24.39
C SER A 135 8.86 9.46 23.58
N LYS A 136 7.55 9.32 23.41
CA LYS A 136 6.96 8.32 22.53
C LYS A 136 5.68 8.87 21.94
N ASN A 137 5.32 8.40 20.75
CA ASN A 137 3.94 8.43 20.30
C ASN A 137 3.19 7.18 20.81
N GLU A 138 1.91 7.10 20.45
CA GLU A 138 0.99 6.05 20.90
C GLU A 138 1.19 4.71 20.18
N ASN A 139 1.92 4.67 19.05
CA ASN A 139 2.30 3.42 18.38
C ASN A 139 3.51 2.76 19.06
N ASN A 140 3.36 2.46 20.34
CA ASN A 140 4.40 1.93 21.21
C ASN A 140 3.76 1.08 22.31
N PHE A 141 3.75 -0.23 22.09
CA PHE A 141 3.11 -1.25 22.91
C PHE A 141 4.16 -2.11 23.65
N ASP A 142 3.85 -2.52 24.88
CA ASP A 142 4.76 -3.36 25.67
C ASP A 142 4.81 -4.82 25.19
N THR A 143 3.77 -5.31 24.53
CA THR A 143 3.66 -6.70 24.08
C THR A 143 3.05 -6.81 22.69
N LEU A 144 3.34 -7.91 22.00
CA LEU A 144 2.78 -8.22 20.69
C LEU A 144 1.25 -8.31 20.75
N GLU A 145 0.71 -8.94 21.79
CA GLU A 145 -0.73 -9.16 21.95
C GLU A 145 -1.49 -7.84 22.07
N LYS A 146 -0.94 -6.85 22.81
CA LYS A 146 -1.53 -5.51 22.91
C LYS A 146 -1.54 -4.81 21.55
N CYS A 147 -0.45 -4.91 20.80
CA CYS A 147 -0.37 -4.33 19.45
C CYS A 147 -1.40 -4.99 18.52
N LEU A 148 -1.45 -6.33 18.47
CA LEU A 148 -2.40 -7.06 17.61
C LEU A 148 -3.84 -6.83 18.02
N ALA A 149 -4.14 -6.75 19.31
CA ALA A 149 -5.49 -6.43 19.79
C ALA A 149 -5.93 -5.02 19.37
N THR A 150 -4.99 -4.09 19.22
CA THR A 150 -5.26 -2.70 18.85
C THR A 150 -5.30 -2.48 17.33
N CYS A 151 -4.40 -3.13 16.59
CA CYS A 151 -4.10 -2.80 15.19
C CYS A 151 -4.30 -3.96 14.20
N ASN A 152 -5.05 -5.01 14.54
CA ASN A 152 -5.37 -6.08 13.59
C ASN A 152 -6.38 -5.64 12.51
N GLY A 153 -6.68 -6.57 11.60
CA GLY A 153 -7.76 -6.41 10.61
C GLY A 153 -7.34 -5.74 9.31
N PHE A 154 -6.05 -5.42 9.16
CA PHE A 154 -5.51 -4.83 7.94
C PHE A 154 -4.74 -5.87 7.12
N SER A 155 -4.90 -5.81 5.80
CA SER A 155 -4.12 -6.59 4.83
C SER A 155 -3.70 -5.65 3.70
N LEU A 156 -2.46 -5.74 3.25
CA LEU A 156 -1.98 -4.91 2.13
C LEU A 156 -2.63 -5.30 0.80
N LEU A 157 -3.10 -6.55 0.69
CA LEU A 157 -3.64 -7.12 -0.52
C LEU A 157 -5.07 -7.60 -0.28
N LYS A 158 -5.92 -7.40 -1.28
CA LYS A 158 -7.25 -8.00 -1.34
C LYS A 158 -7.39 -8.89 -2.55
N LYS A 159 -8.16 -9.96 -2.38
CA LYS A 159 -8.51 -10.87 -3.47
C LYS A 159 -9.56 -10.21 -4.37
N VAL A 160 -9.31 -10.20 -5.66
CA VAL A 160 -10.21 -9.69 -6.69
C VAL A 160 -10.89 -10.86 -7.40
N ASN A 161 -12.20 -10.76 -7.56
CA ASN A 161 -12.96 -11.71 -8.37
C ASN A 161 -13.04 -11.15 -9.79
N VAL A 162 -12.35 -11.78 -10.74
CA VAL A 162 -12.39 -11.37 -12.14
C VAL A 162 -13.42 -12.22 -12.88
N THR A 163 -14.49 -11.57 -13.37
CA THR A 163 -15.43 -12.18 -14.31
C THR A 163 -15.03 -11.80 -15.72
N ILE A 164 -14.53 -12.75 -16.51
CA ILE A 164 -14.27 -12.53 -17.93
C ILE A 164 -15.62 -12.62 -18.66
N ASN A 165 -16.25 -11.48 -18.93
CA ASN A 165 -17.39 -11.43 -19.84
C ASN A 165 -16.83 -11.57 -21.27
N GLY A 166 -16.73 -12.80 -21.75
CA GLY A 166 -16.38 -13.09 -23.12
C GLY A 166 -17.51 -12.64 -24.05
N SER A 167 -17.46 -11.41 -24.54
CA SER A 167 -18.17 -11.02 -25.76
C SER A 167 -17.31 -11.44 -26.95
N SER A 168 -17.54 -12.65 -27.45
CA SER A 168 -17.16 -13.00 -28.82
C SER A 168 -18.23 -12.43 -29.78
N PRO A 169 -17.86 -11.70 -30.85
CA PRO A 169 -18.81 -11.29 -31.89
C PRO A 169 -19.30 -12.48 -32.73
#